data_AF-A0A200QWH0-F1
#
_entry.id   AF-A0A200QWH0-F1
#
_cell.length_a   1.000
_cell.length_b   1.000
_cell.length_c   1.000
_cell.angle_alpha   90.00
_cell.angle_beta   90.00
_cell.angle_gamma   90.00
#
_symmetry.space_group_name_H-M   'P 1'
#
loop_
_entity.id
_entity.type
_entity.pdbx_description
1 polymer ?
#
loop_
_entity_poly.entity_id
_entity_poly.type
_entity_poly.pdbx_seq_one_letter_code
_entity_poly.pdbx_strand_id
1 'polypeptide(L)'
;METFQNLKNRSSYLIFFFFLQISISFNLSWAFIPVDNYLIHCGSGENTLVDNRIFVSDSSGSGSNFLSAARTISLKDQNPIQGSSPLYHTARVFTKPSNYEFEIKEKGTHLVRLHFLPFESSKFNLSNALFHVSVHGFLLLSNFTGQEENHNYRNPLLKEYLIWVDSNKLVLSFLPSKDSSFAFVNAIEVISAPRDLIADTARYVTSEGVENFDGLTKEALETVYRINVGGPKVTPFNDSIWRTWIPDDGFLKLSAASKAISYSGRIKYQDGGASREVAPDNVYNSARIMSYPSVSMPDFNITWIFPVRLGYSYLVRMHFCDIASMALNELYFDVYINGYSAYKDLDISELSGQMLAAPYYADFIVDADSSGDLTVSIGPSSLSSPGRINAILNGLEIMKMNNSMGSFDGEISVGSVLRSQPRAHIGILVPSIALLSLLLAAFVLHRRRSEIKDSMGWSPLPVDVPEGK
;
A
#
# COMPACT_ATOMS: atom_id res chain seq x y z
N MET A 1 -29.08 -8.30 -67.66
CA MET A 1 -28.98 -7.20 -66.66
C MET A 1 -29.04 -7.73 -65.23
N GLU A 2 -29.75 -8.82 -64.95
CA GLU A 2 -29.83 -9.47 -63.62
C GLU A 2 -28.52 -10.09 -63.11
N THR A 3 -27.65 -10.58 -64.00
CA THR A 3 -26.38 -11.21 -63.63
C THR A 3 -25.36 -10.23 -63.03
N PHE A 4 -25.40 -8.95 -63.40
CA PHE A 4 -24.51 -7.92 -62.84
C PHE A 4 -24.95 -7.41 -61.46
N GLN A 5 -26.25 -7.44 -61.14
CA GLN A 5 -26.74 -7.06 -59.81
C GLN A 5 -26.38 -8.10 -58.73
N ASN A 6 -26.36 -9.38 -59.09
CA ASN A 6 -26.03 -10.47 -58.15
C ASN A 6 -24.55 -10.48 -57.71
N LEU A 7 -23.64 -10.07 -58.59
CA LEU A 7 -22.21 -9.92 -58.28
C LEU A 7 -21.93 -8.74 -57.35
N LYS A 8 -22.68 -7.63 -57.51
CA LYS A 8 -22.54 -6.43 -56.67
C LYS A 8 -22.99 -6.68 -55.23
N ASN A 9 -24.08 -7.44 -55.04
CA ASN A 9 -24.55 -7.83 -53.70
C ASN A 9 -23.55 -8.75 -52.99
N ARG A 10 -22.99 -9.77 -53.66
CA ARG A 10 -22.00 -10.69 -53.04
C ARG A 10 -20.72 -9.99 -52.58
N SER A 11 -20.26 -8.98 -53.32
CA SER A 11 -19.09 -8.18 -52.94
C SER A 11 -19.35 -7.33 -51.70
N SER A 12 -20.54 -6.74 -51.57
CA SER A 12 -20.94 -5.98 -50.37
C SER A 12 -21.06 -6.84 -49.11
N TYR A 13 -21.56 -8.08 -49.22
CA TYR A 13 -21.59 -9.00 -48.07
C TYR A 13 -20.19 -9.47 -47.67
N LEU A 14 -19.28 -9.73 -48.61
CA LEU A 14 -17.90 -10.10 -48.29
C LEU A 14 -17.15 -8.97 -47.57
N ILE A 15 -17.34 -7.72 -48.01
CA ILE A 15 -16.74 -6.54 -47.38
C ILE A 15 -17.32 -6.33 -45.98
N PHE A 16 -18.63 -6.52 -45.79
CA PHE A 16 -19.26 -6.44 -44.47
C PHE A 16 -18.75 -7.52 -43.50
N PHE A 17 -18.58 -8.77 -43.97
CA PHE A 17 -17.96 -9.83 -43.16
C PHE A 17 -16.48 -9.56 -42.87
N PHE A 18 -15.74 -8.93 -43.78
CA PHE A 18 -14.35 -8.54 -43.54
C PHE A 18 -14.23 -7.42 -42.49
N PHE A 19 -15.12 -6.42 -42.52
CA PHE A 19 -15.20 -5.40 -41.47
C PHE A 19 -15.73 -5.94 -40.13
N LEU A 20 -16.65 -6.91 -40.15
CA LEU A 20 -17.12 -7.59 -38.94
C LEU A 20 -16.02 -8.48 -38.32
N GLN A 21 -15.17 -9.12 -39.13
CA GLN A 21 -14.01 -9.87 -38.63
C GLN A 21 -12.88 -8.96 -38.12
N ILE A 22 -12.66 -7.80 -38.74
CA ILE A 22 -11.72 -6.78 -38.22
C ILE A 22 -12.24 -6.21 -36.89
N SER A 23 -13.56 -6.13 -36.70
CA SER A 23 -14.17 -5.69 -35.43
C SER A 23 -14.03 -6.72 -34.30
N ILE A 24 -13.71 -7.99 -34.60
CA ILE A 24 -13.67 -9.10 -33.62
C ILE A 24 -12.23 -9.52 -33.27
N SER A 25 -11.20 -8.91 -33.84
CA SER A 25 -9.80 -9.35 -33.65
C SER A 25 -8.81 -8.25 -33.26
N PHE A 26 -9.24 -7.34 -32.38
CA PHE A 26 -8.32 -6.51 -31.60
C PHE A 26 -8.83 -6.37 -30.17
N ASN A 27 -8.84 -7.48 -29.41
CA ASN A 27 -8.64 -7.37 -27.97
C ASN A 27 -7.16 -7.04 -27.74
N LEU A 28 -6.75 -5.80 -28.07
CA LEU A 28 -5.59 -5.25 -27.39
C LEU A 28 -6.00 -5.17 -25.92
N SER A 29 -5.46 -6.09 -25.11
CA SER A 29 -5.39 -5.85 -23.67
C SER A 29 -4.56 -4.58 -23.52
N TRP A 30 -5.23 -3.45 -23.32
CA TRP A 30 -4.54 -2.26 -22.86
C TRP A 30 -3.97 -2.61 -21.50
N ALA A 31 -2.66 -2.41 -21.32
CA ALA A 31 -2.08 -2.47 -19.99
C ALA A 31 -2.79 -1.44 -19.11
N PHE A 32 -3.04 -1.77 -17.84
CA PHE A 32 -3.61 -0.83 -16.90
C PHE A 32 -2.76 0.43 -16.81
N ILE A 33 -3.40 1.59 -16.93
CA ILE A 33 -2.76 2.90 -16.77
C ILE A 33 -3.44 3.60 -15.60
N PRO A 34 -2.77 3.72 -14.44
CA PRO A 34 -3.33 4.43 -13.30
C PRO A 34 -3.51 5.92 -13.61
N VAL A 35 -4.63 6.50 -13.15
CA VAL A 35 -4.94 7.93 -13.30
C VAL A 35 -3.99 8.78 -12.47
N ASP A 36 -3.75 8.36 -11.22
CA ASP A 36 -2.76 8.94 -10.33
C ASP A 36 -1.54 8.01 -10.28
N ASN A 37 -0.38 8.52 -10.68
CA ASN A 37 0.86 7.73 -10.78
C ASN A 37 2.06 8.57 -10.38
N TYR A 38 2.36 8.58 -9.08
CA TYR A 38 3.47 9.32 -8.50
C TYR A 38 4.57 8.34 -8.10
N LEU A 39 5.67 8.33 -8.84
CA LEU A 39 6.85 7.51 -8.56
C LEU A 39 8.01 8.45 -8.22
N ILE A 40 8.41 8.48 -6.95
CA ILE A 40 9.36 9.46 -6.42
C ILE A 40 10.66 8.77 -6.05
N HIS A 41 11.78 9.25 -6.61
CA HIS A 41 13.13 8.87 -6.24
C HIS A 41 13.66 9.85 -5.19
N CYS A 42 13.71 9.41 -3.93
CA CYS A 42 13.96 10.30 -2.82
C CYS A 42 15.47 10.56 -2.60
N GLY A 43 15.84 11.83 -2.47
CA GLY A 43 17.23 12.27 -2.29
C GLY A 43 18.06 12.32 -3.57
N SER A 44 17.55 11.80 -4.69
CA SER A 44 18.22 11.85 -6.00
C SER A 44 18.10 13.23 -6.62
N GLY A 45 19.11 13.67 -7.37
CA GLY A 45 19.05 14.88 -8.21
C GLY A 45 18.48 14.65 -9.61
N GLU A 46 18.32 13.38 -10.02
CA GLU A 46 17.96 12.97 -11.38
C GLU A 46 16.85 11.90 -11.39
N ASN A 47 16.11 11.86 -12.49
CA ASN A 47 15.11 10.81 -12.72
C ASN A 47 15.79 9.47 -12.97
N THR A 48 15.13 8.38 -12.64
CA THR A 48 15.72 7.03 -12.76
C THR A 48 14.71 6.05 -13.34
N LEU A 49 15.15 5.29 -14.35
CA LEU A 49 14.35 4.24 -14.98
C LEU A 49 14.57 2.91 -14.24
N VAL A 50 13.50 2.35 -13.68
CA VAL A 50 13.51 1.09 -12.92
C VAL A 50 12.30 0.27 -13.35
N ASP A 51 12.51 -0.97 -13.79
CA ASP A 51 11.46 -1.85 -14.28
C ASP A 51 10.55 -1.20 -15.33
N ASN A 52 11.16 -0.43 -16.25
CA ASN A 52 10.47 0.35 -17.29
C ASN A 52 9.55 1.48 -16.76
N ARG A 53 9.76 1.89 -15.50
CA ARG A 53 9.07 3.01 -14.85
C ARG A 53 10.03 4.13 -14.54
N ILE A 54 9.62 5.37 -14.80
CA ILE A 54 10.44 6.55 -14.50
C ILE A 54 10.07 7.05 -13.11
N PHE A 55 11.00 6.95 -12.17
CA PHE A 55 10.92 7.60 -10.87
C PHE A 55 11.50 9.01 -10.98
N VAL A 56 10.71 9.99 -10.57
CA VAL A 56 11.06 11.42 -10.65
C VAL A 56 11.84 11.84 -9.41
N SER A 57 12.91 12.62 -9.60
CA SER A 57 13.68 13.20 -8.50
C SER A 57 12.82 14.06 -7.57
N ASP A 58 12.94 13.89 -6.25
CA ASP A 58 12.31 14.77 -5.25
C ASP A 58 13.07 16.08 -4.99
N SER A 59 14.26 16.23 -5.57
CA SER A 59 15.19 17.33 -5.32
C SER A 59 15.22 18.33 -6.47
N SER A 60 14.65 17.99 -7.62
CA SER A 60 14.61 18.82 -8.82
C SER A 60 13.32 18.58 -9.62
N GLY A 61 13.05 19.46 -10.59
CA GLY A 61 11.94 19.29 -11.53
C GLY A 61 10.55 19.32 -10.90
N SER A 62 9.64 18.47 -11.39
CA SER A 62 8.27 18.40 -10.88
C SER A 62 8.18 17.68 -9.53
N GLY A 63 9.13 16.80 -9.19
CA GLY A 63 9.08 16.02 -7.96
C GLY A 63 9.33 16.84 -6.70
N SER A 64 10.08 17.94 -6.79
CA SER A 64 10.25 18.87 -5.67
C SER A 64 8.96 19.58 -5.25
N ASN A 65 7.95 19.64 -6.13
CA ASN A 65 6.67 20.27 -5.82
C ASN A 65 5.82 19.44 -4.84
N PHE A 66 6.09 18.13 -4.74
CA PHE A 66 5.36 17.27 -3.79
C PHE A 66 5.88 17.40 -2.37
N LEU A 67 7.12 17.84 -2.19
CA LEU A 67 7.75 17.93 -0.88
C LEU A 67 7.38 19.26 -0.18
N SER A 68 6.49 19.18 0.81
CA SER A 68 6.09 20.29 1.68
C SER A 68 6.91 20.26 2.96
N ALA A 69 8.20 20.62 2.88
CA ALA A 69 9.12 20.55 4.03
C ALA A 69 10.18 21.67 4.07
N ALA A 70 10.42 22.24 5.26
CA ALA A 70 11.35 23.37 5.44
C ALA A 70 12.82 22.97 5.72
N ARG A 71 13.10 21.73 6.14
CA ARG A 71 14.47 21.24 6.47
C ARG A 71 14.65 19.76 6.15
N THR A 72 15.12 19.48 4.95
CA THR A 72 15.37 18.13 4.45
C THR A 72 16.77 18.02 3.85
N ILE A 73 17.31 16.81 3.80
CA ILE A 73 18.69 16.54 3.37
C ILE A 73 18.66 15.41 2.34
N SER A 74 19.27 15.61 1.17
CA SER A 74 19.59 14.54 0.23
C SER A 74 20.84 13.81 0.68
N LEU A 75 20.78 12.49 0.73
CA LEU A 75 21.95 11.62 0.93
C LEU A 75 22.12 10.69 -0.27
N LYS A 76 23.38 10.41 -0.58
CA LYS A 76 23.80 9.42 -1.57
C LYS A 76 24.75 8.43 -0.89
N ASP A 77 24.46 7.15 -1.05
CA ASP A 77 25.32 6.06 -0.62
C ASP A 77 26.62 6.07 -1.44
N GLN A 78 27.74 6.08 -0.75
CA GLN A 78 29.07 6.06 -1.38
C GLN A 78 29.50 4.64 -1.72
N ASN A 79 28.92 3.62 -1.07
CA ASN A 79 29.26 2.21 -1.24
C ASN A 79 27.98 1.37 -1.46
N PRO A 80 27.20 1.65 -2.52
CA PRO A 80 25.96 0.94 -2.77
C PRO A 80 26.19 -0.56 -2.96
N ILE A 81 25.24 -1.36 -2.47
CA ILE A 81 25.29 -2.81 -2.61
C ILE A 81 25.27 -3.18 -4.09
N GLN A 82 26.23 -3.99 -4.53
CA GLN A 82 26.33 -4.42 -5.93
C GLN A 82 25.05 -5.13 -6.38
N GLY A 83 24.47 -4.70 -7.50
CA GLY A 83 23.24 -5.27 -8.06
C GLY A 83 21.95 -4.80 -7.38
N SER A 84 22.03 -3.95 -6.35
CA SER A 84 20.84 -3.29 -5.79
C SER A 84 20.24 -2.27 -6.77
N SER A 85 18.93 -2.09 -6.71
CA SER A 85 18.25 -1.08 -7.53
C SER A 85 18.76 0.33 -7.21
N PRO A 86 18.93 1.20 -8.22
CA PRO A 86 19.33 2.60 -8.03
C PRO A 86 18.46 3.38 -7.06
N LEU A 87 17.19 3.00 -6.87
CA LEU A 87 16.28 3.63 -5.91
C LEU A 87 16.81 3.62 -4.47
N TYR A 88 17.67 2.65 -4.15
CA TYR A 88 18.21 2.46 -2.81
C TYR A 88 19.60 3.09 -2.63
N HIS A 89 20.14 3.75 -3.66
CA HIS A 89 21.45 4.43 -3.60
C HIS A 89 21.33 5.86 -3.07
N THR A 90 20.12 6.38 -2.92
CA THR A 90 19.86 7.68 -2.30
C THR A 90 18.74 7.56 -1.27
N ALA A 91 18.70 8.54 -0.37
CA ALA A 91 17.60 8.70 0.57
C ALA A 91 17.38 10.18 0.84
N ARG A 92 16.11 10.55 1.10
CA ARG A 92 15.79 11.84 1.71
C ARG A 92 15.64 11.69 3.21
N VAL A 93 16.31 12.57 3.94
CA VAL A 93 16.29 12.63 5.41
C VAL A 93 15.49 13.83 5.89
N PHE A 94 14.62 13.59 6.88
CA PHE A 94 13.79 14.59 7.55
C PHE A 94 14.26 14.76 8.98
N THR A 95 14.71 15.95 9.35
CA THR A 95 15.14 16.25 10.75
C THR A 95 14.01 16.86 11.60
N LYS A 96 12.84 17.05 10.97
CA LYS A 96 11.62 17.57 11.56
C LYS A 96 10.41 16.93 10.88
N PRO A 97 9.23 16.94 11.51
CA PRO A 97 7.98 16.59 10.86
C PRO A 97 7.87 17.23 9.48
N SER A 98 7.68 16.39 8.45
CA SER A 98 7.73 16.79 7.05
C SER A 98 6.73 15.97 6.24
N ASN A 99 6.16 16.57 5.19
CA ASN A 99 5.10 15.95 4.41
C ASN A 99 5.47 15.87 2.92
N TYR A 100 5.00 14.81 2.27
CA TYR A 100 4.71 14.80 0.84
C TYR A 100 3.22 15.01 0.63
N GLU A 101 2.86 15.86 -0.32
CA GLU A 101 1.49 16.13 -0.73
C GLU A 101 1.31 15.77 -2.20
N PHE A 102 0.37 14.85 -2.48
CA PHE A 102 0.03 14.41 -3.82
C PHE A 102 -1.39 14.86 -4.14
N GLU A 103 -1.57 15.52 -5.28
CA GLU A 103 -2.92 15.84 -5.79
C GLU A 103 -3.59 14.56 -6.27
N ILE A 104 -4.85 14.34 -5.87
CA ILE A 104 -5.60 13.13 -6.24
C ILE A 104 -6.65 13.51 -7.27
N LYS A 105 -6.56 12.89 -8.45
CA LYS A 105 -7.47 13.13 -9.57
C LYS A 105 -8.64 12.14 -9.55
N GLU A 106 -8.39 10.90 -9.16
CA GLU A 106 -9.43 9.87 -9.02
C GLU A 106 -9.57 9.46 -7.56
N LYS A 107 -10.72 9.76 -6.94
CA LYS A 107 -11.02 9.30 -5.58
C LYS A 107 -11.24 7.80 -5.56
N GLY A 108 -10.75 7.15 -4.52
CA GLY A 108 -10.85 5.70 -4.34
C GLY A 108 -9.60 5.13 -3.69
N THR A 109 -9.41 3.83 -3.85
CA THR A 109 -8.26 3.10 -3.30
C THR A 109 -6.97 3.48 -4.02
N HIS A 110 -5.93 3.77 -3.24
CA HIS A 110 -4.58 4.04 -3.72
C HIS A 110 -3.59 3.07 -3.10
N LEU A 111 -2.68 2.55 -3.91
CA LEU A 111 -1.48 1.86 -3.46
C LEU A 111 -0.45 2.88 -3.01
N VAL A 112 -0.04 2.80 -1.75
CA VAL A 112 1.04 3.60 -1.16
C VAL A 112 2.19 2.66 -0.84
N ARG A 113 3.31 2.81 -1.54
CA ARG A 113 4.52 2.01 -1.33
C ARG A 113 5.66 2.86 -0.82
N LEU A 114 6.33 2.36 0.21
CA LEU A 114 7.47 3.01 0.84
C LEU A 114 8.69 2.10 0.79
N HIS A 115 9.78 2.62 0.26
CA HIS A 115 11.02 1.90 0.05
C HIS A 115 12.06 2.34 1.06
N PHE A 116 12.64 1.38 1.79
CA PHE A 116 13.67 1.60 2.79
C PHE A 116 14.87 0.68 2.58
N LEU A 117 16.06 1.25 2.55
CA LEU A 117 17.34 0.56 2.71
C LEU A 117 18.28 1.53 3.44
N PRO A 118 18.56 1.32 4.74
CA PRO A 118 19.49 2.18 5.44
C PRO A 118 20.92 1.94 4.95
N PHE A 119 21.67 3.02 4.85
CA PHE A 119 23.10 3.03 4.55
C PHE A 119 23.80 4.08 5.40
N GLU A 120 25.13 4.03 5.42
CA GLU A 120 25.96 4.99 6.13
C GLU A 120 26.44 6.10 5.19
N SER A 121 26.37 7.33 5.66
CA SER A 121 26.90 8.52 5.00
C SER A 121 27.80 9.29 5.97
N SER A 122 28.55 10.27 5.47
CA SER A 122 29.46 11.08 6.30
C SER A 122 28.79 11.84 7.44
N LYS A 123 27.46 12.08 7.38
CA LYS A 123 26.70 12.83 8.39
C LYS A 123 25.64 12.01 9.13
N PHE A 124 25.19 10.91 8.53
CA PHE A 124 24.08 10.10 9.05
C PHE A 124 24.40 8.63 8.87
N ASN A 125 24.18 7.85 9.93
CA ASN A 125 23.99 6.41 9.83
C ASN A 125 22.48 6.15 9.87
N LEU A 126 21.89 5.78 8.72
CA LEU A 126 20.44 5.63 8.60
C LEU A 126 19.85 4.51 9.46
N SER A 127 20.67 3.55 9.91
CA SER A 127 20.25 2.50 10.85
C SER A 127 19.93 3.03 12.25
N ASN A 128 20.30 4.29 12.57
CA ASN A 128 19.96 4.97 13.82
C ASN A 128 18.65 5.77 13.73
N ALA A 129 17.92 5.67 12.62
CA ALA A 129 16.64 6.34 12.48
C ALA A 129 15.63 5.76 13.48
N LEU A 130 14.74 6.60 14.00
CA LEU A 130 13.56 6.18 14.77
C LEU A 130 12.44 7.16 14.50
N PHE A 131 11.40 6.73 13.80
CA PHE A 131 10.37 7.63 13.32
C PHE A 131 9.03 6.94 13.12
N HIS A 132 7.99 7.77 12.95
CA HIS A 132 6.66 7.32 12.57
C HIS A 132 6.36 7.76 11.14
N VAL A 133 5.48 7.02 10.48
CA VAL A 133 4.94 7.39 9.17
C VAL A 133 3.42 7.31 9.23
N SER A 134 2.76 8.35 8.73
CA SER A 134 1.30 8.37 8.61
C SER A 134 0.85 8.82 7.24
N VAL A 135 -0.30 8.32 6.80
CA VAL A 135 -0.93 8.72 5.55
C VAL A 135 -2.42 8.93 5.79
N HIS A 136 -2.93 10.09 5.40
CA HIS A 136 -4.38 10.37 5.38
C HIS A 136 -5.14 9.95 6.67
N GLY A 137 -4.53 10.14 7.85
CA GLY A 137 -5.13 9.80 9.15
C GLY A 137 -4.77 8.41 9.70
N PHE A 138 -4.20 7.51 8.88
CA PHE A 138 -3.72 6.20 9.32
C PHE A 138 -2.25 6.25 9.76
N LEU A 139 -1.93 5.57 10.86
CA LEU A 139 -0.56 5.38 11.32
C LEU A 139 0.01 4.10 10.68
N LEU A 140 0.88 4.26 9.70
CA LEU A 140 1.46 3.14 8.93
C LEU A 140 2.57 2.44 9.69
N LEU A 141 3.45 3.22 10.32
CA LEU A 141 4.67 2.77 10.98
C LEU A 141 4.87 3.54 12.27
N SER A 142 5.23 2.85 13.36
CA SER A 142 5.48 3.47 14.66
C SER A 142 6.82 3.05 15.24
N ASN A 143 7.60 4.01 15.76
CA ASN A 143 8.94 3.72 16.29
C ASN A 143 9.79 2.88 15.31
N PHE A 144 9.66 3.18 14.02
CA PHE A 144 10.25 2.41 12.95
C PHE A 144 11.70 2.82 12.73
N THR A 145 12.57 1.82 12.55
CA THR A 145 14.02 1.98 12.45
C THR A 145 14.55 1.91 11.02
N GLY A 146 13.65 1.85 10.02
CA GLY A 146 14.03 1.65 8.62
C GLY A 146 14.15 0.18 8.22
N GLN A 147 13.93 -0.76 9.15
CA GLN A 147 14.06 -2.20 8.96
C GLN A 147 13.09 -2.97 9.86
N GLU A 148 12.93 -4.27 9.60
CA GLU A 148 12.21 -5.21 10.46
C GLU A 148 13.20 -6.14 11.18
N GLU A 149 12.87 -6.59 12.40
CA GLU A 149 13.78 -7.30 13.31
C GLU A 149 14.46 -8.55 12.69
N ASN A 150 13.79 -9.22 11.76
CA ASN A 150 14.27 -10.43 11.08
C ASN A 150 14.69 -10.20 9.62
N HIS A 151 14.78 -8.95 9.18
CA HIS A 151 15.14 -8.62 7.80
C HIS A 151 16.66 -8.47 7.65
N ASN A 152 17.23 -9.04 6.58
CA ASN A 152 18.65 -8.85 6.30
C ASN A 152 18.91 -7.37 5.97
N TYR A 153 19.86 -6.75 6.68
CA TYR A 153 20.29 -5.35 6.52
C TYR A 153 20.71 -4.99 5.09
N ARG A 154 21.00 -5.99 4.26
CA ARG A 154 21.39 -5.83 2.86
C ARG A 154 20.23 -5.89 1.87
N ASN A 155 19.04 -6.31 2.31
CA ASN A 155 17.87 -6.41 1.44
C ASN A 155 16.98 -5.19 1.66
N PRO A 156 16.53 -4.54 0.58
CA PRO A 156 15.59 -3.45 0.71
C PRO A 156 14.25 -3.92 1.26
N LEU A 157 13.64 -3.09 2.11
CA LEU A 157 12.31 -3.27 2.65
C LEU A 157 11.30 -2.44 1.86
N LEU A 158 10.22 -3.09 1.43
CA LEU A 158 9.09 -2.48 0.75
C LEU A 158 7.86 -2.63 1.64
N LYS A 159 7.27 -1.52 2.07
CA LYS A 159 5.98 -1.51 2.76
C LYS A 159 4.91 -1.06 1.76
N GLU A 160 3.85 -1.85 1.60
CA GLU A 160 2.76 -1.61 0.66
C GLU A 160 1.43 -1.53 1.38
N TYR A 161 0.69 -0.44 1.15
CA TYR A 161 -0.60 -0.19 1.76
C TYR A 161 -1.65 0.13 0.69
N LEU A 162 -2.90 -0.29 0.92
CA LEU A 162 -4.07 0.17 0.18
C LEU A 162 -4.87 1.12 1.06
N ILE A 163 -5.01 2.37 0.59
CA ILE A 163 -5.62 3.46 1.35
C ILE A 163 -6.76 4.04 0.53
N TRP A 164 -7.96 4.09 1.10
CA TRP A 164 -9.07 4.83 0.49
C TRP A 164 -8.86 6.34 0.66
N VAL A 165 -9.01 7.08 -0.44
CA VAL A 165 -8.85 8.54 -0.47
C VAL A 165 -10.08 9.19 -1.09
N ASP A 166 -10.80 9.96 -0.29
CA ASP A 166 -11.99 10.73 -0.71
C ASP A 166 -11.73 12.24 -0.82
N SER A 167 -10.49 12.67 -0.55
CA SER A 167 -10.04 14.05 -0.64
C SER A 167 -9.34 14.34 -1.98
N ASN A 168 -9.05 15.62 -2.25
CA ASN A 168 -8.28 16.03 -3.43
C ASN A 168 -6.76 15.92 -3.20
N LYS A 169 -6.33 15.50 -2.01
CA LYS A 169 -4.91 15.42 -1.64
C LYS A 169 -4.64 14.24 -0.71
N LEU A 170 -3.65 13.43 -1.08
CA LEU A 170 -3.04 12.45 -0.18
C LEU A 170 -1.81 13.08 0.48
N VAL A 171 -1.79 13.07 1.81
CA VAL A 171 -0.69 13.63 2.61
C VAL A 171 0.02 12.49 3.34
N LEU A 172 1.28 12.29 3.00
CA LEU A 172 2.18 11.33 3.62
C LEU A 172 3.16 12.07 4.53
N SER A 173 3.15 11.76 5.83
CA SER A 173 3.92 12.48 6.85
C SER A 173 5.01 11.61 7.44
N PHE A 174 6.23 12.13 7.52
CA PHE A 174 7.37 11.52 8.21
C PHE A 174 7.64 12.29 9.50
N LEU A 175 7.60 11.58 10.63
CA LEU A 175 7.62 12.16 11.97
C LEU A 175 8.78 11.55 12.78
N PRO A 176 9.97 12.19 12.81
CA PRO A 176 11.06 11.75 13.67
C PRO A 176 10.62 11.65 15.13
N SER A 177 11.07 10.60 15.83
CA SER A 177 10.83 10.43 17.27
C SER A 177 11.61 11.49 18.07
N LYS A 178 11.42 11.53 19.40
CA LYS A 178 12.28 12.33 20.27
C LYS A 178 13.67 11.71 20.46
N ASP A 179 13.74 10.39 20.42
CA ASP A 179 14.95 9.62 20.72
C ASP A 179 15.89 9.51 19.52
N SER A 180 15.40 9.78 18.30
CA SER A 180 16.23 9.93 17.09
C SER A 180 15.96 11.30 16.47
N SER A 181 16.99 11.92 15.89
CA SER A 181 16.85 13.25 15.31
C SER A 181 16.28 13.27 13.90
N PHE A 182 16.00 12.10 13.29
CA PHE A 182 15.61 12.03 11.89
C PHE A 182 14.77 10.82 11.47
N ALA A 183 14.09 10.99 10.33
CA ALA A 183 13.41 9.97 9.54
C ALA A 183 14.04 9.91 8.15
N PHE A 184 13.83 8.83 7.40
CA PHE A 184 14.28 8.76 6.01
C PHE A 184 13.36 7.91 5.12
N VAL A 185 13.50 8.07 3.81
CA VAL A 185 12.86 7.24 2.78
C VAL A 185 13.71 7.23 1.52
N ASN A 186 13.78 6.10 0.82
CA ASN A 186 14.56 5.94 -0.42
C ASN A 186 13.70 6.19 -1.67
N ALA A 187 12.46 5.69 -1.67
CA ALA A 187 11.49 5.94 -2.75
C ALA A 187 10.05 5.83 -2.24
N ILE A 188 9.13 6.49 -2.96
CA ILE A 188 7.69 6.51 -2.66
C ILE A 188 6.93 6.23 -3.95
N GLU A 189 5.95 5.33 -3.89
CA GLU A 189 4.96 5.17 -4.96
C GLU A 189 3.57 5.51 -4.42
N VAL A 190 2.81 6.34 -5.13
CA VAL A 190 1.37 6.58 -4.88
C VAL A 190 0.63 6.37 -6.20
N ILE A 191 -0.15 5.30 -6.27
CA ILE A 191 -0.75 4.82 -7.52
C ILE A 191 -2.25 4.59 -7.30
N SER A 192 -3.12 5.18 -8.12
CA SER A 192 -4.56 4.87 -8.10
C SER A 192 -4.78 3.40 -8.44
N ALA A 193 -5.50 2.68 -7.60
CA ALA A 193 -5.80 1.27 -7.83
C ALA A 193 -6.97 1.09 -8.82
N PRO A 194 -7.03 -0.03 -9.54
CA PRO A 194 -8.24 -0.47 -10.25
C PRO A 194 -9.45 -0.49 -9.30
N ARG A 195 -10.62 -0.08 -9.79
CA ARG A 195 -11.84 0.05 -8.97
C ARG A 195 -12.34 -1.28 -8.40
N ASP A 196 -12.07 -2.37 -9.10
CA ASP A 196 -12.42 -3.74 -8.75
C ASP A 196 -11.33 -4.44 -7.92
N LEU A 197 -10.23 -3.76 -7.57
CA LEU A 197 -9.13 -4.37 -6.84
C LEU A 197 -9.56 -4.82 -5.43
N ILE A 198 -10.38 -4.05 -4.72
CA ILE A 198 -10.89 -4.39 -3.38
C ILE A 198 -12.41 -4.27 -3.39
N ALA A 199 -13.10 -5.38 -3.12
CA ALA A 199 -14.55 -5.37 -2.97
C ALA A 199 -14.94 -4.76 -1.61
N ASP A 200 -16.12 -4.17 -1.51
CA ASP A 200 -16.60 -3.61 -0.24
C ASP A 200 -17.12 -4.66 0.74
N THR A 201 -17.32 -5.88 0.26
CA THR A 201 -17.86 -7.00 1.02
C THR A 201 -16.87 -8.15 1.07
N ALA A 202 -16.77 -8.82 2.22
CA ALA A 202 -15.98 -10.03 2.42
C ALA A 202 -16.71 -11.02 3.35
N ARG A 203 -16.16 -12.22 3.50
CA ARG A 203 -16.69 -13.24 4.42
C ARG A 203 -15.90 -13.25 5.73
N TYR A 204 -16.52 -12.87 6.83
CA TYR A 204 -15.90 -12.94 8.14
C TYR A 204 -15.98 -14.37 8.68
N VAL A 205 -14.83 -15.01 8.89
CA VAL A 205 -14.75 -16.42 9.30
C VAL A 205 -14.38 -16.51 10.77
N THR A 206 -15.24 -17.15 11.55
CA THR A 206 -15.06 -17.38 12.99
C THR A 206 -15.28 -18.85 13.34
N SER A 207 -15.07 -19.21 14.61
CA SER A 207 -15.43 -20.53 15.13
C SER A 207 -16.93 -20.82 15.09
N GLU A 208 -17.77 -19.78 15.06
CA GLU A 208 -19.23 -19.89 15.08
C GLU A 208 -19.83 -20.03 13.68
N GLY A 209 -19.08 -19.63 12.65
CA GLY A 209 -19.49 -19.75 11.25
C GLY A 209 -18.92 -18.64 10.38
N VAL A 210 -19.63 -18.39 9.27
CA VAL A 210 -19.27 -17.35 8.30
C VAL A 210 -20.35 -16.28 8.28
N GLU A 211 -19.95 -15.03 8.49
CA GLU A 211 -20.81 -13.85 8.42
C GLU A 211 -20.39 -12.95 7.26
N ASN A 212 -21.28 -12.04 6.84
CA ASN A 212 -20.93 -11.01 5.88
C ASN A 212 -20.22 -9.85 6.59
N PHE A 213 -19.12 -9.38 6.01
CA PHE A 213 -18.42 -8.17 6.41
C PHE A 213 -18.64 -7.12 5.32
N ASP A 214 -19.22 -5.97 5.68
CA ASP A 214 -19.46 -4.85 4.78
C ASP A 214 -18.57 -3.66 5.14
N GLY A 215 -18.26 -2.79 4.16
CA GLY A 215 -17.48 -1.58 4.37
C GLY A 215 -15.96 -1.78 4.31
N LEU A 216 -15.48 -2.89 3.74
CA LEU A 216 -14.06 -3.21 3.62
C LEU A 216 -13.28 -2.13 2.87
N THR A 217 -13.90 -1.44 1.91
CA THR A 217 -13.21 -0.38 1.15
C THR A 217 -12.78 0.81 2.00
N LYS A 218 -13.39 1.00 3.18
CA LYS A 218 -13.04 2.10 4.11
C LYS A 218 -11.91 1.73 5.06
N GLU A 219 -11.61 0.45 5.21
CA GLU A 219 -10.47 0.00 5.98
C GLU A 219 -9.19 0.18 5.16
N ALA A 220 -8.13 0.59 5.83
CA ALA A 220 -6.80 0.60 5.27
C ALA A 220 -6.20 -0.81 5.39
N LEU A 221 -5.45 -1.22 4.37
CA LEU A 221 -4.84 -2.55 4.30
C LEU A 221 -3.33 -2.44 4.15
N GLU A 222 -2.57 -3.27 4.85
CA GLU A 222 -1.13 -3.46 4.69
C GLU A 222 -0.91 -4.84 4.07
N THR A 223 -0.31 -4.93 2.88
CA THR A 223 0.03 -6.24 2.30
C THR A 223 1.22 -6.83 3.06
N VAL A 224 1.00 -7.97 3.72
CA VAL A 224 2.04 -8.70 4.46
C VAL A 224 2.54 -9.93 3.71
N TYR A 225 1.67 -10.61 2.96
CA TYR A 225 2.04 -11.73 2.11
C TYR A 225 1.35 -11.65 0.74
N ARG A 226 2.08 -12.02 -0.30
CA ARG A 226 1.58 -12.16 -1.67
C ARG A 226 2.26 -13.32 -2.36
N ILE A 227 1.51 -14.37 -2.61
CA ILE A 227 2.01 -15.72 -2.85
C ILE A 227 1.53 -16.22 -4.20
N ASN A 228 2.46 -16.64 -5.06
CA ASN A 228 2.17 -17.39 -6.28
C ASN A 228 2.23 -18.89 -5.98
N VAL A 229 1.06 -19.55 -5.91
CA VAL A 229 0.97 -20.92 -5.42
C VAL A 229 1.34 -21.91 -6.51
N GLY A 230 2.37 -22.72 -6.27
CA GLY A 230 2.91 -23.68 -7.24
C GLY A 230 3.65 -23.03 -8.42
N GLY A 231 3.79 -21.70 -8.42
CA GLY A 231 4.40 -20.93 -9.49
C GLY A 231 5.73 -20.28 -9.10
N PRO A 232 6.49 -19.78 -10.09
CA PRO A 232 7.72 -19.03 -9.84
C PRO A 232 7.43 -17.62 -9.30
N LYS A 233 8.49 -16.94 -8.83
CA LYS A 233 8.40 -15.54 -8.43
C LYS A 233 7.93 -14.67 -9.60
N VAL A 234 6.89 -13.86 -9.38
CA VAL A 234 6.44 -12.81 -10.31
C VAL A 234 7.02 -11.48 -9.83
N THR A 235 7.72 -10.78 -10.71
CA THR A 235 8.34 -9.48 -10.42
C THR A 235 7.44 -8.33 -10.89
N PRO A 236 7.69 -7.09 -10.47
CA PRO A 236 6.93 -5.92 -10.92
C PRO A 236 6.83 -5.80 -12.44
N PHE A 237 7.87 -6.20 -13.17
CA PHE A 237 7.89 -6.21 -14.64
C PHE A 237 6.81 -7.12 -15.27
N ASN A 238 6.40 -8.17 -14.56
CA ASN A 238 5.45 -9.20 -15.01
C ASN A 238 4.08 -9.10 -14.32
N ASP A 239 3.83 -8.04 -13.53
CA ASP A 239 2.57 -7.79 -12.82
C ASP A 239 1.86 -6.55 -13.39
N SER A 240 0.53 -6.60 -13.43
CA SER A 240 -0.34 -5.55 -13.98
C SER A 240 -0.28 -4.23 -13.22
N ILE A 241 0.05 -4.26 -11.93
CA ILE A 241 0.18 -3.09 -11.05
C ILE A 241 1.49 -3.13 -10.24
N TRP A 242 2.54 -3.71 -10.83
CA TRP A 242 3.91 -3.74 -10.32
C TRP A 242 4.10 -4.39 -8.94
N ARG A 243 3.25 -5.36 -8.58
CA ARG A 243 3.40 -6.16 -7.36
C ARG A 243 4.46 -7.24 -7.54
N THR A 244 4.95 -7.76 -6.41
CA THR A 244 5.80 -8.95 -6.38
C THR A 244 5.03 -10.11 -5.74
N TRP A 245 5.00 -11.25 -6.42
CA TRP A 245 4.43 -12.50 -5.88
C TRP A 245 5.56 -13.49 -5.63
N ILE A 246 5.68 -14.02 -4.41
CA ILE A 246 6.73 -14.98 -4.05
C ILE A 246 6.21 -16.43 -4.11
N PRO A 247 7.06 -17.42 -4.38
CA PRO A 247 6.66 -18.83 -4.34
C PRO A 247 6.18 -19.26 -2.96
N ASP A 248 5.31 -20.27 -2.92
CA ASP A 248 4.63 -20.70 -1.70
C ASP A 248 5.36 -21.79 -0.90
N ASP A 249 6.44 -22.37 -1.44
CA ASP A 249 7.14 -23.53 -0.84
C ASP A 249 7.56 -23.33 0.62
N GLY A 250 7.96 -22.10 0.98
CA GLY A 250 8.40 -21.74 2.33
C GLY A 250 7.28 -21.68 3.37
N PHE A 251 6.02 -21.74 2.94
CA PHE A 251 4.83 -21.59 3.80
C PHE A 251 4.07 -22.89 3.97
N LEU A 252 4.39 -23.95 3.21
CA LEU A 252 3.70 -25.23 3.28
C LEU A 252 4.03 -25.97 4.59
N LYS A 253 2.98 -26.39 5.32
CA LYS A 253 3.12 -27.25 6.50
C LYS A 253 3.72 -28.61 6.15
N LEU A 254 3.30 -29.20 5.03
CA LEU A 254 3.80 -30.48 4.53
C LEU A 254 3.84 -30.45 3.00
N SER A 255 5.03 -30.28 2.43
CA SER A 255 5.19 -30.20 0.97
C SER A 255 4.74 -31.48 0.24
N ALA A 256 4.98 -32.65 0.83
CA ALA A 256 4.64 -33.96 0.28
C ALA A 256 3.12 -34.21 0.10
N ALA A 257 2.28 -33.40 0.74
CA ALA A 257 0.81 -33.45 0.62
C ALA A 257 0.29 -32.80 -0.67
N SER A 258 1.17 -32.12 -1.43
CA SER A 258 0.78 -31.30 -2.58
C SER A 258 1.68 -31.56 -3.78
N LYS A 259 1.18 -31.19 -4.97
CA LYS A 259 1.94 -31.17 -6.21
C LYS A 259 1.68 -29.86 -6.94
N ALA A 260 2.75 -29.20 -7.37
CA ALA A 260 2.67 -28.04 -8.23
C ALA A 260 2.32 -28.45 -9.67
N ILE A 261 1.45 -27.68 -10.31
CA ILE A 261 1.06 -27.84 -11.71
C ILE A 261 1.16 -26.50 -12.43
N SER A 262 1.29 -26.57 -13.76
CA SER A 262 1.32 -25.40 -14.63
C SER A 262 0.42 -25.61 -15.84
N TYR A 263 -0.08 -24.51 -16.38
CA TYR A 263 -1.01 -24.46 -17.48
C TYR A 263 -0.46 -23.54 -18.59
N SER A 264 -0.33 -24.09 -19.79
CA SER A 264 0.19 -23.38 -20.95
C SER A 264 -0.91 -22.74 -21.82
N GLY A 265 -2.18 -23.00 -21.49
CA GLY A 265 -3.31 -22.41 -22.21
C GLY A 265 -3.57 -20.96 -21.81
N ARG A 266 -4.56 -20.36 -22.47
CA ARG A 266 -4.97 -18.98 -22.22
C ARG A 266 -5.90 -18.91 -21.00
N ILE A 267 -5.58 -18.05 -20.04
CA ILE A 267 -6.49 -17.68 -18.94
C ILE A 267 -7.65 -16.86 -19.50
N LYS A 268 -8.87 -17.25 -19.15
CA LYS A 268 -10.13 -16.75 -19.70
C LYS A 268 -10.85 -15.86 -18.70
N TYR A 269 -10.30 -14.68 -18.45
CA TYR A 269 -10.93 -13.62 -17.64
C TYR A 269 -12.37 -13.37 -18.09
N GLN A 270 -13.31 -13.35 -17.12
CA GLN A 270 -14.75 -13.14 -17.34
C GLN A 270 -15.23 -11.91 -16.57
N ASP A 271 -16.28 -11.27 -17.08
CA ASP A 271 -16.99 -10.24 -16.33
C ASP A 271 -17.59 -10.83 -15.04
N GLY A 272 -17.41 -10.14 -13.91
CA GLY A 272 -17.82 -10.62 -12.59
C GLY A 272 -16.86 -11.64 -11.95
N GLY A 273 -15.83 -12.09 -12.67
CA GLY A 273 -14.71 -12.87 -12.12
C GLY A 273 -13.54 -11.97 -11.72
N ALA A 274 -12.37 -12.58 -11.50
CA ALA A 274 -11.16 -11.82 -11.28
C ALA A 274 -10.72 -11.12 -12.58
N SER A 275 -10.21 -9.88 -12.50
CA SER A 275 -9.54 -9.20 -13.61
C SER A 275 -8.03 -9.47 -13.63
N ARG A 276 -7.36 -9.04 -14.71
CA ARG A 276 -5.89 -9.18 -14.85
C ARG A 276 -5.15 -8.27 -13.86
N GLU A 277 -5.81 -7.20 -13.44
CA GLU A 277 -5.37 -6.26 -12.43
C GLU A 277 -5.50 -6.85 -11.02
N VAL A 278 -6.52 -7.68 -10.77
CA VAL A 278 -6.63 -8.46 -9.52
C VAL A 278 -5.45 -9.41 -9.37
N ALA A 279 -5.13 -10.22 -10.38
CA ALA A 279 -3.87 -10.96 -10.44
C ALA A 279 -3.49 -11.32 -11.90
N PRO A 280 -2.19 -11.35 -12.23
CA PRO A 280 -1.73 -11.60 -13.60
C PRO A 280 -1.86 -13.09 -13.99
N ASP A 281 -1.76 -13.37 -15.29
CA ASP A 281 -1.80 -14.74 -15.83
C ASP A 281 -0.77 -15.65 -15.15
N ASN A 282 0.38 -15.10 -14.77
CA ASN A 282 1.45 -15.84 -14.08
C ASN A 282 1.09 -16.37 -12.68
N VAL A 283 -0.01 -15.90 -12.11
CA VAL A 283 -0.59 -16.44 -10.88
C VAL A 283 -1.61 -17.52 -11.22
N TYR A 284 -2.52 -17.24 -12.15
CA TYR A 284 -3.59 -18.18 -12.52
C TYR A 284 -3.14 -19.34 -13.43
N ASN A 285 -1.96 -19.29 -14.01
CA ASN A 285 -1.38 -20.36 -14.83
C ASN A 285 -0.59 -21.40 -14.02
N SER A 286 -0.42 -21.18 -12.72
CA SER A 286 0.15 -22.14 -11.79
C SER A 286 -0.84 -22.44 -10.67
N ALA A 287 -0.69 -23.61 -10.08
CA ALA A 287 -1.43 -23.99 -8.89
C ALA A 287 -0.71 -25.07 -8.10
N ARG A 288 -1.18 -25.31 -6.88
CA ARG A 288 -0.99 -26.58 -6.19
C ARG A 288 -2.30 -27.34 -6.09
N ILE A 289 -2.19 -28.63 -6.31
CA ILE A 289 -3.25 -29.61 -6.11
C ILE A 289 -2.81 -30.62 -5.05
N MET A 290 -3.77 -31.33 -4.46
CA MET A 290 -3.44 -32.44 -3.56
C MET A 290 -2.68 -33.53 -4.30
N SER A 291 -1.70 -34.10 -3.61
CA SER A 291 -0.95 -35.26 -4.06
C SER A 291 -1.12 -36.35 -3.02
N TYR A 292 -1.58 -37.53 -3.44
CA TYR A 292 -1.62 -38.70 -2.56
C TYR A 292 -0.21 -39.29 -2.47
N PRO A 293 0.54 -39.13 -1.35
CA PRO A 293 1.63 -40.06 -1.10
C PRO A 293 1.05 -41.47 -1.08
N SER A 294 1.83 -42.47 -1.46
CA SER A 294 1.44 -43.87 -1.66
C SER A 294 0.97 -44.61 -0.39
N VAL A 295 0.40 -43.91 0.60
CA VAL A 295 0.02 -44.39 1.91
C VAL A 295 -1.38 -43.88 2.26
N SER A 296 -2.16 -44.76 2.85
CA SER A 296 -3.53 -44.63 3.34
C SER A 296 -3.80 -43.43 4.27
N MET A 297 -3.89 -42.23 3.72
CA MET A 297 -4.50 -41.08 4.40
C MET A 297 -5.43 -40.37 3.41
N PRO A 298 -6.73 -40.73 3.38
CA PRO A 298 -7.71 -40.02 2.57
C PRO A 298 -8.08 -38.63 3.14
N ASP A 299 -7.81 -38.37 4.42
CA ASP A 299 -8.29 -37.18 5.13
C ASP A 299 -7.13 -36.27 5.58
N PHE A 300 -6.52 -35.55 4.65
CA PHE A 300 -5.59 -34.47 4.97
C PHE A 300 -5.89 -33.24 4.13
N ASN A 301 -5.50 -32.06 4.63
CA ASN A 301 -5.58 -30.81 3.89
C ASN A 301 -4.17 -30.38 3.46
N ILE A 302 -4.07 -29.68 2.33
CA ILE A 302 -2.88 -28.86 2.08
C ILE A 302 -3.04 -27.62 2.96
N THR A 303 -2.02 -27.32 3.77
CA THR A 303 -2.04 -26.19 4.70
C THR A 303 -0.82 -25.31 4.48
N TRP A 304 -1.06 -24.01 4.36
CA TRP A 304 -0.05 -22.96 4.43
C TRP A 304 -0.12 -22.27 5.79
N ILE A 305 1.03 -21.89 6.33
CA ILE A 305 1.20 -21.24 7.64
C ILE A 305 1.93 -19.92 7.44
N PHE A 306 1.34 -18.84 7.95
CA PHE A 306 1.85 -17.49 7.85
C PHE A 306 1.97 -16.86 9.24
N PRO A 307 3.18 -16.56 9.73
CA PRO A 307 3.34 -15.79 10.95
C PRO A 307 2.72 -14.40 10.80
N VAL A 308 1.84 -14.00 11.71
CA VAL A 308 1.15 -12.72 11.68
C VAL A 308 1.21 -12.03 13.04
N ARG A 309 0.96 -10.71 13.04
CA ARG A 309 0.93 -9.94 14.29
C ARG A 309 -0.42 -10.12 15.00
N LEU A 310 -0.36 -10.47 16.27
CA LEU A 310 -1.52 -10.54 17.16
C LEU A 310 -2.21 -9.18 17.32
N GLY A 311 -3.50 -9.20 17.62
CA GLY A 311 -4.31 -8.00 17.88
C GLY A 311 -4.79 -7.29 16.62
N TYR A 312 -4.70 -7.94 15.46
CA TYR A 312 -5.16 -7.43 14.17
C TYR A 312 -6.07 -8.45 13.48
N SER A 313 -6.98 -7.93 12.67
CA SER A 313 -7.72 -8.70 11.67
C SER A 313 -7.01 -8.63 10.32
N TYR A 314 -7.24 -9.64 9.49
CA TYR A 314 -6.58 -9.84 8.21
C TYR A 314 -7.60 -10.15 7.14
N LEU A 315 -7.47 -9.46 6.01
CA LEU A 315 -8.06 -9.86 4.75
C LEU A 315 -7.18 -10.93 4.09
N VAL A 316 -7.73 -12.13 3.94
CA VAL A 316 -7.15 -13.25 3.21
C VAL A 316 -7.88 -13.35 1.87
N ARG A 317 -7.17 -13.04 0.79
CA ARG A 317 -7.68 -13.22 -0.57
C ARG A 317 -7.11 -14.49 -1.17
N MET A 318 -7.99 -15.41 -1.54
CA MET A 318 -7.61 -16.66 -2.22
C MET A 318 -7.93 -16.56 -3.70
N HIS A 319 -6.97 -16.92 -4.55
CA HIS A 319 -7.10 -16.90 -6.00
C HIS A 319 -7.27 -18.32 -6.55
N PHE A 320 -8.32 -18.51 -7.33
CA PHE A 320 -8.71 -19.79 -7.91
C PHE A 320 -8.85 -19.70 -9.42
N CYS A 321 -8.38 -20.72 -10.13
CA CYS A 321 -8.57 -20.90 -11.55
C CYS A 321 -8.43 -22.39 -11.83
N ASP A 322 -9.52 -23.03 -12.25
CA ASP A 322 -9.48 -24.45 -12.56
C ASP A 322 -8.71 -24.69 -13.87
N ILE A 323 -7.43 -25.00 -13.69
CA ILE A 323 -6.48 -25.35 -14.74
C ILE A 323 -6.14 -26.85 -14.75
N ALA A 324 -6.84 -27.64 -13.94
CA ALA A 324 -6.49 -29.03 -13.67
C ALA A 324 -7.55 -30.02 -14.14
N SER A 325 -8.83 -29.65 -14.09
CA SER A 325 -9.95 -30.49 -14.55
C SER A 325 -10.00 -30.61 -16.07
N MET A 326 -10.54 -31.74 -16.55
CA MET A 326 -10.77 -31.95 -17.98
C MET A 326 -12.16 -31.49 -18.43
N ALA A 327 -13.12 -31.45 -17.49
CA ALA A 327 -14.47 -30.96 -17.70
C ALA A 327 -14.96 -30.13 -16.49
N LEU A 328 -16.07 -29.42 -16.68
CA LEU A 328 -16.76 -28.72 -15.59
C LEU A 328 -17.31 -29.72 -14.57
N ASN A 329 -17.51 -29.27 -13.33
CA ASN A 329 -18.14 -30.04 -12.25
C ASN A 329 -17.35 -31.30 -11.86
N GLU A 330 -16.03 -31.31 -12.07
CA GLU A 330 -15.14 -32.43 -11.69
C GLU A 330 -14.34 -32.15 -10.41
N LEU A 331 -14.36 -30.91 -9.90
CA LEU A 331 -13.54 -30.44 -8.79
C LEU A 331 -14.40 -29.75 -7.74
N TYR A 332 -14.63 -30.44 -6.62
CA TYR A 332 -15.28 -29.91 -5.42
C TYR A 332 -14.32 -30.00 -4.25
N PHE A 333 -14.15 -28.90 -3.53
CA PHE A 333 -13.21 -28.89 -2.40
C PHE A 333 -13.64 -27.92 -1.32
N ASP A 334 -13.11 -28.13 -0.12
CA ASP A 334 -13.38 -27.28 1.03
C ASP A 334 -12.20 -26.34 1.28
N VAL A 335 -12.52 -25.15 1.76
CA VAL A 335 -11.58 -24.09 2.16
C VAL A 335 -11.72 -23.86 3.64
N TYR A 336 -10.58 -23.84 4.34
CA TYR A 336 -10.50 -23.58 5.77
C TYR A 336 -9.51 -22.46 6.06
N ILE A 337 -9.86 -21.58 6.99
CA ILE A 337 -8.95 -20.54 7.50
C ILE A 337 -8.94 -20.63 9.02
N ASN A 338 -7.75 -20.70 9.62
CA ASN A 338 -7.56 -20.95 11.06
C ASN A 338 -8.28 -22.21 11.56
N GLY A 339 -8.40 -23.22 10.69
CA GLY A 339 -9.12 -24.47 10.98
C GLY A 339 -10.64 -24.38 10.89
N TYR A 340 -11.21 -23.18 10.69
CA TYR A 340 -12.65 -22.98 10.53
C TYR A 340 -13.05 -23.09 9.06
N SER A 341 -14.24 -23.64 8.79
CA SER A 341 -14.77 -23.77 7.43
C SER A 341 -15.15 -22.40 6.88
N ALA A 342 -14.47 -21.99 5.81
CA ALA A 342 -14.66 -20.71 5.14
C ALA A 342 -15.49 -20.85 3.85
N TYR A 343 -15.34 -21.98 3.16
CA TYR A 343 -16.12 -22.35 1.99
C TYR A 343 -16.26 -23.87 1.95
N LYS A 344 -17.49 -24.37 1.79
CA LYS A 344 -17.75 -25.80 1.67
C LYS A 344 -18.18 -26.13 0.24
N ASP A 345 -17.76 -27.29 -0.26
CA ASP A 345 -18.17 -27.87 -1.53
C ASP A 345 -17.95 -26.88 -2.71
N LEU A 346 -16.84 -26.15 -2.68
CA LEU A 346 -16.52 -25.11 -3.65
C LEU A 346 -16.32 -25.72 -5.05
N ASP A 347 -17.16 -25.27 -5.99
CA ASP A 347 -16.99 -25.45 -7.43
C ASP A 347 -16.61 -24.09 -8.05
N ILE A 348 -15.39 -24.01 -8.57
CA ILE A 348 -14.88 -22.77 -9.19
C ILE A 348 -15.71 -22.43 -10.43
N SER A 349 -16.18 -23.43 -11.18
CA SER A 349 -16.88 -23.21 -12.43
C SER A 349 -18.24 -22.55 -12.26
N GLU A 350 -18.92 -22.78 -11.13
CA GLU A 350 -20.15 -22.08 -10.78
C GLU A 350 -19.91 -20.58 -10.53
N LEU A 351 -18.74 -20.22 -10.00
CA LEU A 351 -18.36 -18.84 -9.70
C LEU A 351 -17.70 -18.11 -10.88
N SER A 352 -17.17 -18.86 -11.86
CA SER A 352 -16.40 -18.32 -12.99
C SER A 352 -17.15 -18.39 -14.32
N GLY A 353 -18.49 -18.40 -14.29
CA GLY A 353 -19.33 -18.32 -15.50
C GLY A 353 -19.37 -19.62 -16.31
N GLN A 354 -19.29 -20.78 -15.64
CA GLN A 354 -19.34 -22.11 -16.25
C GLN A 354 -18.20 -22.34 -17.25
N MET A 355 -16.98 -21.95 -16.88
CA MET A 355 -15.81 -22.01 -17.77
C MET A 355 -14.52 -22.47 -17.06
N LEU A 356 -13.82 -23.44 -17.65
CA LEU A 356 -12.47 -23.83 -17.22
C LEU A 356 -11.43 -22.75 -17.59
N ALA A 357 -10.37 -22.68 -16.79
CA ALA A 357 -9.32 -21.67 -16.86
C ALA A 357 -9.84 -20.23 -16.75
N ALA A 358 -11.03 -20.04 -16.15
CA ALA A 358 -11.57 -18.74 -15.81
C ALA A 358 -11.26 -18.41 -14.33
N PRO A 359 -10.58 -17.28 -14.05
CA PRO A 359 -10.11 -16.96 -12.72
C PRO A 359 -11.21 -16.33 -11.84
N TYR A 360 -11.14 -16.63 -10.55
CA TYR A 360 -12.00 -16.10 -9.50
C TYR A 360 -11.17 -15.83 -8.25
N TYR A 361 -11.59 -14.88 -7.42
CA TYR A 361 -10.98 -14.67 -6.10
C TYR A 361 -12.07 -14.60 -5.03
N ALA A 362 -11.73 -15.02 -3.82
CA ALA A 362 -12.61 -14.91 -2.66
C ALA A 362 -11.88 -14.21 -1.51
N ASP A 363 -12.57 -13.28 -0.88
CA ASP A 363 -12.08 -12.44 0.20
C ASP A 363 -12.67 -12.87 1.54
N PHE A 364 -11.80 -13.15 2.50
CA PHE A 364 -12.16 -13.56 3.85
C PHE A 364 -11.54 -12.64 4.88
N ILE A 365 -12.29 -12.26 5.91
CA ILE A 365 -11.75 -11.57 7.08
C ILE A 365 -11.56 -12.59 8.19
N VAL A 366 -10.41 -12.57 8.84
CA VAL A 366 -10.12 -13.39 10.02
C VAL A 366 -9.32 -12.61 11.05
N ASP A 367 -9.55 -12.91 12.33
CA ASP A 367 -8.69 -12.43 13.40
C ASP A 367 -7.44 -13.30 13.51
N ALA A 368 -6.30 -12.69 13.90
CA ALA A 368 -5.12 -13.46 14.26
C ALA A 368 -5.43 -14.42 15.41
N ASP A 369 -5.08 -15.70 15.23
CA ASP A 369 -5.12 -16.69 16.32
C ASP A 369 -4.07 -16.33 17.38
N SER A 370 -4.36 -16.68 18.62
CA SER A 370 -3.48 -16.65 19.79
C SER A 370 -2.09 -17.27 19.57
N SER A 371 -1.95 -18.20 18.63
CA SER A 371 -0.66 -18.79 18.26
C SER A 371 0.30 -17.82 17.56
N GLY A 372 -0.22 -16.73 16.98
CA GLY A 372 0.54 -15.83 16.12
C GLY A 372 0.68 -16.33 14.68
N ASP A 373 0.04 -17.44 14.32
CA ASP A 373 0.02 -17.98 12.97
C ASP A 373 -1.38 -17.86 12.36
N LEU A 374 -1.43 -17.47 11.09
CA LEU A 374 -2.60 -17.57 10.23
C LEU A 374 -2.44 -18.80 9.35
N THR A 375 -3.42 -19.69 9.37
CA THR A 375 -3.40 -20.89 8.54
C THR A 375 -4.47 -20.85 7.46
N VAL A 376 -4.08 -21.19 6.24
CA VAL A 376 -5.00 -21.35 5.10
C VAL A 376 -4.90 -22.79 4.65
N SER A 377 -6.03 -23.47 4.47
CA SER A 377 -6.05 -24.86 4.04
C SER A 377 -7.10 -25.12 2.97
N ILE A 378 -6.79 -26.06 2.07
CA ILE A 378 -7.73 -26.62 1.12
C ILE A 378 -7.74 -28.14 1.24
N GLY A 379 -8.90 -28.77 1.09
CA GLY A 379 -9.06 -30.20 1.30
C GLY A 379 -10.22 -30.82 0.52
N PRO A 380 -10.33 -32.15 0.52
CA PRO A 380 -11.38 -32.86 -0.21
C PRO A 380 -12.77 -32.48 0.28
N SER A 381 -13.70 -32.29 -0.65
CA SER A 381 -15.14 -32.32 -0.36
C SER A 381 -15.69 -33.75 -0.45
N SER A 382 -16.74 -34.03 0.30
CA SER A 382 -17.52 -35.28 0.18
C SER A 382 -18.21 -35.48 -1.18
N LEU A 383 -18.37 -34.41 -1.97
CA LEU A 383 -18.92 -34.47 -3.34
C LEU A 383 -17.86 -34.85 -4.38
N SER A 384 -16.58 -34.80 -4.02
CA SER A 384 -15.49 -35.18 -4.92
C SER A 384 -15.47 -36.70 -5.16
N SER A 385 -15.30 -37.09 -6.42
CA SER A 385 -15.13 -38.51 -6.77
C SER A 385 -13.77 -39.04 -6.31
N PRO A 386 -13.70 -40.23 -5.67
CA PRO A 386 -12.44 -40.84 -5.26
C PRO A 386 -11.45 -40.98 -6.42
N GLY A 387 -10.19 -40.60 -6.20
CA GLY A 387 -9.11 -40.72 -7.20
C GLY A 387 -9.03 -39.58 -8.23
N ARG A 388 -9.84 -38.53 -8.10
CA ARG A 388 -9.74 -37.29 -8.89
C ARG A 388 -9.04 -36.18 -8.11
N ILE A 389 -8.73 -35.09 -8.82
CA ILE A 389 -8.25 -33.84 -8.21
C ILE A 389 -9.38 -33.32 -7.32
N ASN A 390 -9.03 -32.99 -6.08
CA ASN A 390 -10.00 -32.73 -5.02
C ASN A 390 -9.69 -31.46 -4.20
N ALA A 391 -8.69 -30.67 -4.60
CA ALA A 391 -8.48 -29.29 -4.18
C ALA A 391 -7.46 -28.59 -5.09
N ILE A 392 -7.61 -27.27 -5.27
CA ILE A 392 -6.68 -26.43 -6.05
C ILE A 392 -6.56 -25.02 -5.43
N LEU A 393 -5.37 -24.43 -5.50
CA LEU A 393 -5.16 -23.01 -5.20
C LEU A 393 -4.06 -22.44 -6.12
N ASN A 394 -4.29 -21.24 -6.66
CA ASN A 394 -3.41 -20.59 -7.63
C ASN A 394 -2.62 -19.44 -7.03
N GLY A 395 -3.19 -18.73 -6.05
CA GLY A 395 -2.52 -17.60 -5.39
C GLY A 395 -3.15 -17.26 -4.05
N LEU A 396 -2.41 -16.50 -3.24
CA LEU A 396 -2.87 -16.03 -1.94
C LEU A 396 -2.33 -14.63 -1.66
N GLU A 397 -3.17 -13.71 -1.20
CA GLU A 397 -2.73 -12.45 -0.62
C GLU A 397 -3.25 -12.37 0.83
N ILE A 398 -2.39 -11.91 1.74
CA ILE A 398 -2.76 -11.64 3.13
C ILE A 398 -2.45 -10.17 3.39
N MET A 399 -3.49 -9.46 3.77
CA MET A 399 -3.49 -8.03 4.00
C MET A 399 -3.98 -7.77 5.42
N LYS A 400 -3.11 -7.21 6.25
CA LYS A 400 -3.46 -6.80 7.60
C LYS A 400 -4.34 -5.56 7.55
N MET A 401 -5.38 -5.50 8.38
CA MET A 401 -6.27 -4.36 8.49
C MET A 401 -5.77 -3.39 9.57
N ASN A 402 -6.09 -2.10 9.45
CA ASN A 402 -5.88 -1.18 10.56
C ASN A 402 -6.70 -1.61 11.78
N ASN A 403 -6.19 -1.35 12.98
CA ASN A 403 -6.99 -1.52 14.19
C ASN A 403 -7.98 -0.35 14.37
N SER A 404 -8.74 -0.40 15.47
CA SER A 404 -9.71 0.63 15.87
C SER A 404 -9.11 2.03 16.07
N MET A 405 -7.78 2.13 16.23
CA MET A 405 -7.04 3.38 16.35
C MET A 405 -6.56 3.93 15.01
N GLY A 406 -6.89 3.26 13.90
CA GLY A 406 -6.41 3.60 12.55
C GLY A 406 -4.91 3.33 12.40
N SER A 407 -4.37 2.32 13.08
CA SER A 407 -2.94 2.04 13.15
C SER A 407 -2.62 0.64 12.65
N PHE A 408 -1.46 0.49 12.03
CA PHE A 408 -0.84 -0.80 11.71
C PHE A 408 0.27 -1.16 12.71
N ASP A 409 0.57 -0.33 13.69
CA ASP A 409 1.71 -0.57 14.58
C ASP A 409 1.43 -0.19 16.03
N GLY A 410 0.70 -1.08 16.70
CA GLY A 410 0.29 -0.95 18.09
C GLY A 410 -0.94 -0.06 18.29
N GLU A 411 -1.34 0.07 19.56
CA GLU A 411 -2.51 0.81 20.02
C GLU A 411 -2.23 2.31 20.17
N ILE A 412 -1.74 2.93 19.09
CA ILE A 412 -1.37 4.35 19.04
C ILE A 412 -2.00 4.98 17.80
N SER A 413 -2.68 6.12 17.96
CA SER A 413 -3.22 6.87 16.82
C SER A 413 -2.28 7.97 16.34
N VAL A 414 -2.46 8.42 15.09
CA VAL A 414 -1.75 9.58 14.53
C VAL A 414 -1.89 10.82 15.42
N GLY A 415 -3.09 11.05 15.98
CA GLY A 415 -3.34 12.18 16.87
C GLY A 415 -2.49 12.15 18.15
N SER A 416 -2.21 10.95 18.69
CA SER A 416 -1.32 10.77 19.83
C SER A 416 0.13 11.12 19.47
N VAL A 417 0.61 10.60 18.33
CA VAL A 417 1.96 10.89 17.81
C VAL A 417 2.15 12.39 17.57
N LEU A 418 1.18 13.06 16.93
CA LEU A 418 1.27 14.50 16.67
C LEU A 418 1.27 15.36 17.94
N ARG A 419 0.57 14.93 19.00
CA ARG A 419 0.58 15.63 20.30
C ARG A 419 1.92 15.49 21.03
N SER A 420 2.65 14.40 20.80
CA SER A 420 3.94 14.18 21.46
C SER A 420 5.07 15.02 20.84
N GLN A 421 4.90 15.51 19.61
CA GLN A 421 5.90 16.30 18.88
C GLN A 421 6.19 17.65 19.56
N PRO A 422 7.46 18.10 19.59
CA PRO A 422 7.82 19.38 20.20
C PRO A 422 7.18 20.53 19.43
N ARG A 423 6.23 21.23 20.07
CA ARG A 423 5.67 22.48 19.53
C ARG A 423 6.78 23.53 19.48
N ALA A 424 6.94 24.19 18.33
CA ALA A 424 7.76 25.39 18.27
C ALA A 424 7.26 26.37 19.35
N HIS A 425 8.18 26.94 20.14
CA HIS A 425 7.90 27.92 21.19
C HIS A 425 7.39 29.28 20.66
N ILE A 426 6.47 29.27 19.68
CA ILE A 426 5.82 30.47 19.13
C ILE A 426 5.02 31.18 20.23
N GLY A 427 4.47 30.42 21.19
CA GLY A 427 3.75 30.97 22.34
C GLY A 427 4.61 31.73 23.36
N ILE A 428 5.95 31.61 23.33
CA ILE A 428 6.83 32.36 24.25
C ILE A 428 7.29 33.68 23.59
N LEU A 429 7.44 33.72 22.27
CA LEU A 429 7.88 34.94 21.55
C LEU A 429 6.84 36.07 21.63
N VAL A 430 5.55 35.77 21.55
CA VAL A 430 4.48 36.78 21.60
C VAL A 430 4.43 37.53 22.95
N PRO A 431 4.40 36.87 24.12
CA PRO A 431 4.44 37.58 25.40
C PRO A 431 5.80 38.26 25.65
N SER A 432 6.91 37.72 25.13
CA SER A 432 8.23 38.35 25.24
C SER A 432 8.30 39.67 24.48
N ILE A 433 7.77 39.71 23.25
CA ILE A 433 7.71 40.92 22.43
C ILE A 433 6.74 41.94 23.04
N ALA A 434 5.59 41.50 23.56
CA ALA A 434 4.64 42.37 24.24
C ALA A 434 5.26 42.99 25.52
N LEU A 435 5.98 42.20 26.31
CA LEU A 435 6.66 42.68 27.52
C LEU A 435 7.77 43.68 27.18
N LEU A 436 8.58 43.41 26.15
CA LEU A 436 9.64 44.33 25.70
C LEU A 436 9.06 45.66 25.20
N SER A 437 7.93 45.61 24.48
CA SER A 437 7.21 46.78 23.99
C SER A 437 6.65 47.62 25.13
N LEU A 438 6.08 46.97 26.16
CA LEU A 438 5.57 47.64 27.37
C LEU A 438 6.70 48.29 28.19
N LEU A 439 7.85 47.61 28.32
CA LEU A 439 9.01 48.16 29.02
C LEU A 439 9.60 49.38 28.28
N LEU A 440 9.68 49.34 26.95
CA LEU A 440 10.09 50.48 26.13
C LEU A 440 9.12 51.67 26.27
N ALA A 441 7.82 51.42 26.24
CA ALA A 441 6.81 52.47 26.43
C ALA A 441 6.91 53.08 27.84
N ALA A 442 7.07 52.26 28.88
CA ALA A 442 7.27 52.72 30.25
C ALA A 442 8.55 53.55 30.40
N PHE A 443 9.65 53.14 29.77
CA PHE A 443 10.92 53.88 29.78
C PHE A 443 10.78 55.25 29.10
N VAL A 444 10.13 55.33 27.94
CA VAL A 444 9.88 56.60 27.24
C VAL A 444 8.99 57.53 28.07
N LEU A 445 7.94 56.99 28.70
CA LEU A 445 7.06 57.76 29.58
C LEU A 445 7.78 58.25 30.84
N HIS A 446 8.63 57.42 31.44
CA HIS A 446 9.44 57.82 32.60
C HIS A 446 10.44 58.94 32.22
N ARG A 447 11.10 58.82 31.07
CA ARG A 447 12.05 59.82 30.58
C ARG A 447 11.36 61.16 30.31
N ARG A 448 10.19 61.13 29.64
CA ARG A 448 9.36 62.34 29.45
C ARG A 448 8.91 62.96 30.77
N ARG A 449 8.52 62.16 31.77
CA ARG A 449 8.15 62.67 33.10
C ARG A 449 9.34 63.30 33.84
N SER A 450 10.53 62.74 33.72
CA SER A 450 11.76 63.33 34.28
C SER A 450 12.05 64.69 33.65
N GLU A 451 12.00 64.79 32.32
CA GLU A 451 12.23 66.03 31.58
C GLU A 451 11.19 67.12 31.91
N ILE A 452 9.92 66.75 32.15
CA ILE A 452 8.89 67.70 32.60
C ILE A 452 9.16 68.17 34.03
N LYS A 453 9.64 67.29 34.92
CA LYS A 453 9.92 67.63 36.32
C LYS A 453 11.12 68.59 36.45
N ASP A 454 12.10 68.48 35.56
CA ASP A 454 13.25 69.40 35.48
C ASP A 454 12.89 70.75 34.84
N SER A 455 11.74 70.86 34.16
CA SER A 455 11.26 72.11 33.54
C SER A 455 10.37 73.00 34.43
N MET A 456 9.95 72.52 35.61
CA MET A 456 9.04 73.28 36.51
C MET A 456 9.74 74.21 37.51
N GLY A 457 11.05 74.39 37.42
CA GLY A 457 11.76 75.41 38.19
C GLY A 457 11.93 76.68 37.36
N TRP A 458 10.94 77.58 37.34
CA TRP A 458 11.08 79.05 37.30
C TRP A 458 9.74 79.71 36.94
N SER A 459 9.11 80.36 37.92
CA SER A 459 8.04 81.34 37.72
C SER A 459 8.57 82.72 38.14
N PRO A 460 8.58 83.74 37.27
CA PRO A 460 8.97 85.09 37.68
C PRO A 460 7.83 85.75 38.48
N LEU A 461 8.17 86.33 39.62
CA LEU A 461 7.28 87.18 40.42
C LEU A 461 6.97 88.49 39.65
N PRO A 462 5.73 89.00 39.70
CA PRO A 462 5.42 90.32 39.18
C PRO A 462 5.95 91.40 40.12
N VAL A 463 6.62 92.39 39.55
CA VAL A 463 7.10 93.60 40.23
C VAL A 463 6.01 94.66 40.10
N ASP A 464 5.31 94.96 41.19
CA ASP A 464 4.46 96.14 41.27
C ASP A 464 5.32 97.36 41.60
N VAL A 465 5.24 98.36 40.72
CA VAL A 465 5.84 99.70 40.88
C VAL A 465 4.79 100.63 41.52
N PRO A 466 5.14 101.42 42.55
CA PRO A 466 4.23 102.42 43.09
C PRO A 466 4.35 103.76 42.33
N GLU A 467 3.25 104.27 41.79
CA GLU A 467 3.10 105.69 41.47
C GLU A 467 2.33 106.39 42.59
N GLY A 468 2.88 107.50 43.08
CA GLY A 468 2.31 108.31 44.15
C GLY A 468 1.26 109.31 43.68
N LYS A 469 0.28 109.55 44.55
CA LYS A 469 -0.07 110.87 45.09
C LYS A 469 -0.98 110.74 46.30
#